data_AF-W2WAZ6-F1
#
_entry.id   AF-W2WAZ6-F1
#
_cell.length_a   1.000
_cell.length_b   1.000
_cell.length_c   1.000
_cell.angle_alpha   90.00
_cell.angle_beta   90.00
_cell.angle_gamma   90.00
#
_symmetry.space_group_name_H-M   'P 1'
#
loop_
_entity.id
_entity.type
_entity.pdbx_description
1 polymer ?
#
loop_
_entity_poly.entity_id
_entity_poly.type
_entity_poly.pdbx_seq_one_letter_code
_entity_poly.pdbx_strand_id
1 'polypeptide(L)'
;MDDMAKALGAYAGGLQQSFESVFERVGQSLSQSADVMRMMNEVMESAMLQNLWISSSYQVHGGLIIDVKNHSEIALGQTKIRAQLYSSEEPFFSATLDSLGAMGRIQLQASIHDVPRPIAGFIELECISPGTQQPLTKRSPFRVVYFQLGRFQALRSAEEGASPGPTEVTVASDRFLLTKVRDLLEISPIDGILRDDEGRYRFHPEFPLPNNPVLYLSVKTGGAGDPAFQVTVSAAGSADTAEDRRRQCQQIINELETVDSDDSDY
;
A
#
# COMPACT_ATOMS: atom_id res chain seq x y z
N MET A 1 74.43 -43.37 4.51
CA MET A 1 73.69 -42.63 3.47
C MET A 1 72.18 -42.80 3.60
N ASP A 2 71.67 -43.95 4.09
CA ASP A 2 70.22 -44.18 4.28
C ASP A 2 69.53 -43.27 5.31
N ASP A 3 70.20 -42.93 6.42
CA ASP A 3 69.57 -42.11 7.47
C ASP A 3 69.33 -40.65 7.03
N MET A 4 70.16 -40.14 6.13
CA MET A 4 70.01 -38.78 5.59
C MET A 4 68.87 -38.70 4.56
N ALA A 5 68.63 -39.77 3.80
CA ALA A 5 67.49 -39.89 2.89
C ALA A 5 66.16 -40.03 3.65
N LYS A 6 66.13 -40.80 4.74
CA LYS A 6 64.97 -40.87 5.66
C LYS A 6 64.68 -39.54 6.34
N ALA A 7 65.72 -38.83 6.81
CA ALA A 7 65.57 -37.52 7.42
C ALA A 7 65.01 -36.49 6.42
N LEU A 8 65.50 -36.48 5.16
CA LEU A 8 64.98 -35.61 4.09
C LEU A 8 63.53 -35.95 3.70
N GLY A 9 63.17 -37.24 3.66
CA GLY A 9 61.80 -37.68 3.41
C GLY A 9 60.81 -37.27 4.51
N ALA A 10 61.22 -37.39 5.78
CA ALA A 10 60.43 -36.93 6.92
C ALA A 10 60.28 -35.40 6.93
N TYR A 11 61.33 -34.67 6.55
CA TYR A 11 61.30 -33.20 6.46
C TYR A 11 60.39 -32.73 5.31
N ALA A 12 60.47 -33.37 4.14
CA ALA A 12 59.59 -33.09 3.00
C ALA A 12 58.12 -33.43 3.30
N GLY A 13 57.85 -34.55 3.99
CA GLY A 13 56.52 -34.93 4.43
C GLY A 13 55.93 -33.97 5.48
N GLY A 14 56.75 -33.49 6.42
CA GLY A 14 56.35 -32.47 7.40
C GLY A 14 56.06 -31.11 6.76
N LEU A 15 56.84 -30.72 5.73
CA LEU A 15 56.57 -29.53 4.95
C LEU A 15 55.27 -29.65 4.15
N GLN A 16 55.00 -30.81 3.53
CA GLN A 16 53.76 -31.05 2.80
C GLN A 16 52.53 -30.96 3.70
N GLN A 17 52.56 -31.56 4.90
CA GLN A 17 51.50 -31.43 5.90
C GLN A 17 51.34 -29.99 6.41
N SER A 18 52.45 -29.26 6.58
CA SER A 18 52.40 -27.84 6.96
C SER A 18 51.76 -26.98 5.86
N PHE A 19 52.03 -27.26 4.59
CA PHE A 19 51.39 -26.54 3.48
C PHE A 19 49.91 -26.86 3.39
N GLU A 20 49.52 -28.13 3.50
CA GLU A 20 48.11 -28.57 3.47
C GLU A 20 47.30 -27.94 4.62
N SER A 21 47.86 -27.91 5.84
CA SER A 21 47.24 -27.23 6.99
C SER A 21 47.11 -25.70 6.79
N VAL A 22 48.11 -25.06 6.18
CA VAL A 22 48.03 -23.62 5.86
C VAL A 22 46.97 -23.37 4.79
N PHE A 23 46.89 -24.19 3.73
CA PHE A 23 45.87 -24.07 2.70
C PHE A 23 44.46 -24.31 3.24
N GLU A 24 44.28 -25.29 4.12
CA GLU A 24 43.00 -25.56 4.77
C GLU A 24 42.58 -24.38 5.66
N ARG A 25 43.50 -23.81 6.45
CA ARG A 25 43.25 -22.62 7.26
C ARG A 25 42.93 -21.38 6.40
N VAL A 26 43.61 -21.20 5.27
CA VAL A 26 43.31 -20.12 4.31
C VAL A 26 41.93 -20.35 3.69
N GLY A 27 41.60 -21.58 3.31
CA GLY A 27 40.28 -21.95 2.78
C GLY A 27 39.16 -21.67 3.78
N GLN A 28 39.34 -22.06 5.05
CA GLN A 28 38.40 -21.75 6.13
C GLN A 28 38.28 -20.23 6.37
N SER A 29 39.39 -19.49 6.33
CA SER A 29 39.37 -18.03 6.49
C SER A 29 38.64 -17.34 5.34
N LEU A 30 38.81 -17.82 4.11
CA LEU A 30 38.10 -17.31 2.93
C LEU A 30 36.62 -17.66 2.97
N SER A 31 36.25 -18.87 3.39
CA SER A 31 34.84 -19.26 3.53
C SER A 31 34.14 -18.43 4.60
N GLN A 32 34.78 -18.25 5.77
CA GLN A 32 34.26 -17.38 6.82
C GLN A 32 34.10 -15.94 6.35
N SER A 33 35.06 -15.41 5.60
CA SER A 33 34.96 -14.05 5.04
C SER A 33 33.82 -13.92 4.04
N ALA A 34 33.64 -14.93 3.17
CA ALA A 34 32.54 -14.97 2.21
C ALA A 34 31.16 -15.06 2.90
N ASP A 35 31.06 -15.84 3.97
CA ASP A 35 29.82 -15.96 4.75
C ASP A 35 29.49 -14.66 5.50
N VAL A 36 30.49 -13.98 6.08
CA VAL A 36 30.32 -12.66 6.69
C VAL A 36 29.89 -11.62 5.65
N MET A 37 30.52 -11.60 4.48
CA MET A 37 30.12 -10.68 3.39
C MET A 37 28.69 -10.94 2.92
N ARG A 38 28.27 -12.20 2.80
CA ARG A 38 26.89 -12.56 2.45
C ARG A 38 25.91 -12.02 3.49
N MET A 39 26.18 -12.26 4.76
CA MET A 39 25.34 -11.79 5.86
C MET A 39 25.26 -10.25 5.90
N MET A 40 26.38 -9.56 5.70
CA MET A 40 26.39 -8.10 5.64
C MET A 40 25.55 -7.57 4.47
N ASN A 41 25.62 -8.21 3.30
CA ASN A 41 24.80 -7.84 2.15
C ASN A 41 23.31 -8.07 2.42
N GLU A 42 22.92 -9.22 2.98
CA GLU A 42 21.53 -9.51 3.32
C GLU A 42 20.95 -8.49 4.32
N VAL A 43 21.72 -8.14 5.35
CA VAL A 43 21.32 -7.13 6.34
C VAL A 43 21.18 -5.76 5.70
N MET A 44 22.14 -5.36 4.86
CA MET A 44 22.11 -4.09 4.15
C MET A 44 20.91 -4.01 3.20
N GLU A 45 20.66 -5.05 2.40
CA GLU A 45 19.56 -5.12 1.44
C GLU A 45 18.20 -5.09 2.14
N SER A 46 18.05 -5.84 3.23
CA SER A 46 16.85 -5.79 4.07
C SER A 46 16.63 -4.39 4.65
N ALA A 47 17.68 -3.76 5.20
CA ALA A 47 17.60 -2.40 5.72
C ALA A 47 17.25 -1.38 4.62
N MET A 48 17.80 -1.52 3.41
CA MET A 48 17.45 -0.68 2.27
C MET A 48 15.96 -0.82 1.92
N LEU A 49 15.45 -2.05 1.82
CA LEU A 49 14.04 -2.30 1.54
C LEU A 49 13.13 -1.76 2.64
N GLN A 50 13.50 -1.91 3.91
CA GLN A 50 12.73 -1.35 5.03
C GLN A 50 12.68 0.18 4.99
N ASN A 51 13.78 0.83 4.61
CA ASN A 51 13.85 2.29 4.50
C ASN A 51 13.17 2.86 3.24
N LEU A 52 12.74 2.02 2.30
CA LEU A 52 11.92 2.47 1.18
C LEU A 52 10.45 2.51 1.56
N TRP A 53 9.85 3.68 1.49
CA TRP A 53 8.43 3.86 1.73
C TRP A 53 7.69 4.04 0.42
N ILE A 54 6.63 3.26 0.22
CA ILE A 54 5.71 3.39 -0.91
C ILE A 54 4.35 3.67 -0.30
N SER A 55 3.76 4.80 -0.66
CA SER A 55 2.38 5.13 -0.32
C SER A 55 1.61 5.45 -1.59
N SER A 56 0.29 5.27 -1.52
CA SER A 56 -0.59 5.62 -2.62
C SER A 56 -1.82 6.36 -2.15
N SER A 57 -2.32 7.24 -3.01
CA SER A 57 -3.62 7.87 -2.86
C SER A 57 -4.30 7.94 -4.23
N TYR A 58 -5.59 8.21 -4.25
CA TYR A 58 -6.35 8.30 -5.50
C TYR A 58 -6.90 9.72 -5.64
N GLN A 59 -6.74 10.29 -6.83
CA GLN A 59 -7.31 11.58 -7.19
C GLN A 59 -8.34 11.37 -8.30
N VAL A 60 -9.55 11.87 -8.08
CA VAL A 60 -10.64 11.84 -9.08
C VAL A 60 -10.18 12.56 -10.35
N HIS A 61 -10.29 11.89 -11.50
CA HIS A 61 -9.74 12.28 -12.81
C HIS A 61 -8.20 12.36 -12.92
N GLY A 62 -7.46 12.24 -11.81
CA GLY A 62 -6.00 12.19 -11.80
C GLY A 62 -5.44 10.76 -11.85
N GLY A 63 -6.18 9.79 -11.31
CA GLY A 63 -5.73 8.41 -11.18
C GLY A 63 -5.00 8.15 -9.86
N LEU A 64 -4.17 7.10 -9.84
CA LEU A 64 -3.41 6.70 -8.67
C LEU A 64 -2.15 7.56 -8.53
N ILE A 65 -2.03 8.26 -7.42
CA ILE A 65 -0.83 8.98 -7.03
C ILE A 65 0.05 8.02 -6.24
N ILE A 66 1.27 7.82 -6.70
CA ILE A 66 2.27 6.93 -6.10
C ILE A 66 3.38 7.82 -5.53
N ASP A 67 3.55 7.77 -4.22
CA ASP A 67 4.61 8.47 -3.51
C ASP A 67 5.66 7.46 -3.05
N VAL A 68 6.89 7.61 -3.55
CA VAL A 68 8.04 6.78 -3.15
C VAL A 68 9.05 7.66 -2.42
N LYS A 69 9.46 7.22 -1.23
CA LYS A 69 10.49 7.89 -0.42
C LYS A 69 11.59 6.90 -0.08
N ASN A 70 12.84 7.32 -0.28
CA ASN A 70 14.00 6.60 0.17
C ASN A 70 14.48 7.24 1.48
N HIS A 71 14.23 6.62 2.62
CA HIS A 71 14.72 7.10 3.93
C HIS A 71 16.13 6.59 4.26
N SER A 72 16.79 5.89 3.35
CA SER A 72 18.16 5.44 3.56
C SER A 72 19.16 6.54 3.18
N GLU A 73 20.36 6.42 3.74
CA GLU A 73 21.52 7.25 3.37
C GLU A 73 22.16 6.81 2.06
N ILE A 74 21.63 5.77 1.42
CA ILE A 74 22.17 5.20 0.18
C ILE A 74 21.27 5.63 -0.98
N ALA A 75 21.87 6.28 -1.98
CA ALA A 75 21.16 6.57 -3.22
C ALA A 75 20.95 5.26 -4.01
N LEU A 76 19.73 5.05 -4.50
CA LEU A 76 19.44 3.97 -5.42
C LEU A 76 19.78 4.42 -6.83
N GLY A 77 20.38 3.51 -7.61
CA GLY A 77 20.56 3.69 -9.04
C GLY A 77 19.24 3.53 -9.79
N GLN A 78 19.32 2.92 -10.98
CA GLN A 78 18.15 2.73 -11.82
C GLN A 78 17.04 1.97 -11.06
N THR A 79 15.89 2.62 -10.89
CA THR A 79 14.77 2.12 -10.10
C THR A 79 13.53 2.10 -10.98
N LYS A 80 12.89 0.93 -11.09
CA LYS A 80 11.67 0.75 -11.86
C LYS A 80 10.47 0.65 -10.92
N ILE A 81 9.44 1.41 -11.20
CA ILE A 81 8.19 1.44 -10.44
C ILE A 81 7.08 0.99 -11.37
N ARG A 82 6.29 0.00 -10.93
CA ARG A 82 5.17 -0.57 -11.68
C ARG A 82 3.94 -0.55 -10.81
N ALA A 83 2.77 -0.32 -11.39
CA ALA A 83 1.50 -0.53 -10.70
C ALA A 83 0.65 -1.51 -11.50
N GLN A 84 0.05 -2.46 -10.79
CA GLN A 84 -0.68 -3.59 -11.36
C GLN A 84 -1.95 -3.86 -10.57
N LEU A 85 -3.02 -4.20 -11.28
CA LEU A 85 -4.29 -4.62 -10.68
C LEU A 85 -4.24 -6.12 -10.38
N TYR A 86 -4.88 -6.58 -9.31
CA TYR A 86 -4.96 -8.03 -9.03
C TYR A 86 -5.72 -8.80 -10.11
N SER A 87 -6.61 -8.13 -10.84
CA SER A 87 -7.38 -8.71 -11.94
C SER A 87 -6.64 -8.72 -13.29
N SER A 88 -5.42 -8.20 -13.35
CA SER A 88 -4.64 -8.08 -14.59
C SER A 88 -3.24 -8.65 -14.39
N GLU A 89 -2.72 -9.38 -15.38
CA GLU A 89 -1.32 -9.81 -15.39
C GLU A 89 -0.37 -8.71 -15.87
N GLU A 90 -0.87 -7.76 -16.65
CA GLU A 90 -0.08 -6.66 -17.16
C GLU A 90 -0.17 -5.43 -16.24
N PRO A 91 0.96 -4.73 -15.99
CA PRO A 91 0.95 -3.48 -15.25
C PRO A 91 0.30 -2.39 -16.09
N PHE A 92 -0.64 -1.65 -15.51
CA PHE A 92 -1.26 -0.51 -16.17
C PHE A 92 -0.36 0.73 -16.16
N PHE A 93 0.68 0.73 -15.32
CA PHE A 93 1.65 1.80 -15.22
C PHE A 93 3.06 1.26 -15.01
N SER A 94 4.04 1.87 -15.68
CA SER A 94 5.45 1.59 -15.48
C SER A 94 6.27 2.86 -15.71
N ALA A 95 7.15 3.18 -14.77
CA ALA A 95 8.11 4.27 -14.88
C ALA A 95 9.50 3.78 -14.46
N THR A 96 10.54 4.31 -15.11
CA THR A 96 11.93 4.04 -14.74
C THR A 96 12.58 5.35 -14.36
N LEU A 97 13.24 5.35 -13.21
CA LEU A 97 14.02 6.46 -12.69
C LEU A 97 15.48 6.13 -12.82
N ASP A 98 16.30 7.08 -13.29
CA ASP A 98 17.74 6.88 -13.40
C ASP A 98 18.41 6.76 -12.03
N SER A 99 17.89 7.49 -11.03
CA SER A 99 18.30 7.37 -9.64
C SER A 99 17.21 7.85 -8.70
N LEU A 100 17.18 7.29 -7.49
CA LEU A 100 16.43 7.82 -6.35
C LEU A 100 17.44 8.17 -5.25
N GLY A 101 17.68 9.47 -5.08
CA GLY A 101 18.66 9.97 -4.12
C GLY A 101 18.42 9.49 -2.68
N ALA A 102 19.48 9.52 -1.87
CA ALA A 102 19.37 9.34 -0.43
C ALA A 102 18.45 10.41 0.16
N MET A 103 17.56 10.02 1.08
CA MET A 103 16.49 10.89 1.60
C MET A 103 15.56 11.48 0.53
N GLY A 104 15.59 10.92 -0.69
CA GLY A 104 14.86 11.42 -1.85
C GLY A 104 13.38 11.05 -1.81
N ARG A 105 12.55 11.91 -2.39
CA ARG A 105 11.13 11.65 -2.62
C ARG A 105 10.80 11.87 -4.09
N ILE A 106 9.96 11.01 -4.62
CA ILE A 106 9.32 11.22 -5.91
C ILE A 106 7.84 10.93 -5.81
N GLN A 107 7.07 11.67 -6.59
CA GLN A 107 5.65 11.46 -6.78
C GLN A 107 5.40 11.16 -8.26
N LEU A 108 4.67 10.09 -8.52
CA LEU A 108 4.30 9.64 -9.86
C LEU A 108 2.78 9.57 -9.95
N GLN A 109 2.26 9.90 -11.12
CA GLN A 109 0.83 9.82 -11.39
C GLN A 109 0.58 8.70 -12.40
N ALA A 110 -0.15 7.68 -11.96
CA ALA A 110 -0.52 6.52 -12.74
C ALA A 110 -2.00 6.61 -13.13
N SER A 111 -2.26 6.96 -14.39
CA SER A 111 -3.62 7.05 -14.90
C SER A 111 -4.28 5.68 -14.92
N ILE A 112 -5.46 5.57 -14.31
CA ILE A 112 -6.30 4.39 -14.35
C ILE A 112 -7.56 4.77 -15.13
N HIS A 113 -7.67 4.29 -16.37
CA HIS A 113 -8.82 4.58 -17.22
C HIS A 113 -9.93 3.53 -17.03
N ASP A 114 -11.18 3.98 -17.06
CA ASP A 114 -12.39 3.17 -17.27
C ASP A 114 -12.62 1.99 -16.29
N VAL A 115 -12.50 2.22 -14.98
CA VAL A 115 -12.81 1.18 -13.99
C VAL A 115 -14.06 1.54 -13.18
N PRO A 116 -15.24 0.96 -13.50
CA PRO A 116 -16.51 1.29 -12.84
C PRO A 116 -16.68 0.61 -11.46
N ARG A 117 -15.59 0.09 -10.89
CA ARG A 117 -15.60 -0.75 -9.69
C ARG A 117 -14.45 -0.37 -8.75
N PRO A 118 -14.58 -0.66 -7.45
CA PRO A 118 -13.47 -0.62 -6.52
C PRO A 118 -12.27 -1.35 -7.10
N ILE A 119 -11.11 -0.73 -6.98
CA ILE A 119 -9.87 -1.16 -7.61
C ILE A 119 -8.94 -1.66 -6.52
N ALA A 120 -8.32 -2.81 -6.74
CA ALA A 120 -7.30 -3.32 -5.83
C ALA A 120 -6.12 -3.83 -6.64
N GLY A 121 -4.92 -3.60 -6.12
CA GLY A 121 -3.70 -3.96 -6.80
C GLY A 121 -2.49 -3.78 -5.90
N PHE A 122 -1.32 -3.75 -6.52
CA PHE A 122 -0.07 -3.46 -5.84
C PHE A 122 0.83 -2.58 -6.69
N ILE A 123 1.68 -1.82 -6.01
CA ILE A 123 2.80 -1.09 -6.57
C ILE A 123 4.05 -1.90 -6.27
N GLU A 124 4.84 -2.15 -7.29
CA GLU A 124 6.12 -2.84 -7.19
C GLU A 124 7.25 -1.86 -7.53
N LEU A 125 8.23 -1.78 -6.64
CA LEU A 125 9.49 -1.09 -6.85
C LEU A 125 10.57 -2.15 -7.02
N GLU A 126 11.36 -2.02 -8.08
CA GLU A 126 12.49 -2.88 -8.42
C GLU A 126 13.75 -2.00 -8.55
N CYS A 127 14.83 -2.35 -7.84
CA CYS A 127 16.11 -1.67 -7.93
C CYS A 127 17.26 -2.68 -7.86
N ILE A 128 18.48 -2.27 -8.20
CA ILE A 128 19.66 -3.15 -8.13
C ILE A 128 20.37 -2.94 -6.79
N SER A 129 20.65 -4.03 -6.08
CA SER A 129 21.45 -4.01 -4.86
C SER A 129 22.86 -3.49 -5.13
N PRO A 130 23.37 -2.51 -4.36
CA PRO A 130 24.74 -2.04 -4.52
C PRO A 130 25.78 -3.11 -4.12
N GLY A 131 25.43 -4.02 -3.20
CA GLY A 131 26.36 -5.03 -2.66
C GLY A 131 26.45 -6.28 -3.51
N THR A 132 25.31 -6.84 -3.93
CA THR A 132 25.25 -8.11 -4.68
C THR A 132 25.01 -7.94 -6.17
N GLN A 133 24.64 -6.73 -6.61
CA GLN A 133 24.19 -6.45 -7.99
C GLN A 133 22.95 -7.27 -8.40
N GLN A 134 22.21 -7.83 -7.43
CA GLN A 134 20.96 -8.54 -7.69
C GLN A 134 19.76 -7.60 -7.64
N PRO A 135 18.66 -7.90 -8.37
CA PRO A 135 17.41 -7.16 -8.25
C PRO A 135 16.79 -7.31 -6.86
N LEU A 136 16.44 -6.20 -6.24
CA LEU A 136 15.66 -6.10 -5.01
C LEU A 136 14.26 -5.61 -5.36
N THR A 137 13.24 -6.20 -4.76
CA THR A 137 11.85 -5.83 -5.00
C THR A 137 11.13 -5.47 -3.69
N LYS A 138 10.34 -4.39 -3.74
CA LYS A 138 9.39 -4.02 -2.68
C LYS A 138 8.00 -3.90 -3.28
N ARG A 139 7.02 -4.54 -2.64
CA ARG A 139 5.61 -4.43 -3.02
C ARG A 139 4.83 -3.70 -1.94
N SER A 140 3.90 -2.87 -2.36
CA SER A 140 2.94 -2.20 -1.48
C SER A 140 1.55 -2.35 -2.09
N PRO A 141 0.59 -2.95 -1.37
CA PRO A 141 -0.77 -3.06 -1.86
C PRO A 141 -1.44 -1.69 -1.90
N PHE A 142 -2.41 -1.53 -2.79
CA PHE A 142 -3.29 -0.36 -2.81
C PHE A 142 -4.72 -0.77 -3.09
N ARG A 143 -5.65 0.05 -2.60
CA ARG A 143 -7.08 -0.11 -2.86
C ARG A 143 -7.74 1.24 -3.03
N VAL A 144 -8.58 1.35 -4.05
CA VAL A 144 -9.44 2.49 -4.31
C VAL A 144 -10.87 2.03 -4.09
N VAL A 145 -11.53 2.56 -3.05
CA VAL A 145 -12.91 2.20 -2.71
C VAL A 145 -13.90 2.97 -3.58
N TYR A 146 -15.14 2.48 -3.66
CA TYR A 146 -16.15 3.08 -4.53
C TYR A 146 -16.37 4.59 -4.29
N PHE A 147 -16.38 5.02 -3.03
CA PHE A 147 -16.56 6.44 -2.67
C PHE A 147 -15.36 7.35 -2.99
N GLN A 148 -14.20 6.79 -3.33
CA GLN A 148 -13.08 7.57 -3.87
C GLN A 148 -13.19 7.78 -5.39
N LEU A 149 -14.11 7.07 -6.07
CA LEU A 149 -14.35 7.16 -7.52
C LEU A 149 -15.45 8.18 -7.85
N GLY A 150 -15.48 9.31 -7.15
CA GLY A 150 -16.51 10.31 -7.31
C GLY A 150 -16.33 11.48 -6.36
N ARG A 151 -17.35 12.34 -6.27
CA ARG A 151 -17.31 13.55 -5.45
C ARG A 151 -18.47 13.60 -4.48
N PHE A 152 -18.23 14.21 -3.33
CA PHE A 152 -19.27 14.48 -2.36
C PHE A 152 -19.73 15.93 -2.45
N GLN A 153 -21.04 16.10 -2.35
CA GLN A 153 -21.68 17.40 -2.19
C GLN A 153 -22.35 17.43 -0.82
N ALA A 154 -21.95 18.37 0.02
CA ALA A 154 -22.62 18.65 1.28
C ALA A 154 -24.02 19.20 1.02
N LEU A 155 -25.04 18.56 1.60
CA LEU A 155 -26.44 19.00 1.60
C LEU A 155 -26.86 19.33 3.03
N ARG A 156 -27.19 20.59 3.29
CA ARG A 156 -27.64 21.04 4.63
C ARG A 156 -29.13 20.80 4.82
N SER A 157 -29.62 20.65 6.05
CA SER A 157 -31.01 20.29 6.38
C SER A 157 -32.14 21.12 5.71
N ALA A 158 -31.84 22.30 5.17
CA ALA A 158 -32.80 23.12 4.41
C ALA A 158 -32.84 22.81 2.89
N GLU A 159 -31.96 21.95 2.40
CA GLU A 159 -31.80 21.63 0.98
C GLU A 159 -32.57 20.37 0.58
N GLU A 160 -32.97 20.31 -0.69
CA GLU A 160 -33.69 19.16 -1.23
C GLU A 160 -32.81 17.91 -1.20
N GLY A 161 -33.33 16.85 -0.60
CA GLY A 161 -32.58 15.60 -0.42
C GLY A 161 -31.59 15.63 0.75
N ALA A 162 -31.64 16.62 1.64
CA ALA A 162 -30.87 16.60 2.89
C ALA A 162 -31.45 15.64 3.95
N SER A 163 -32.75 15.35 3.89
CA SER A 163 -33.42 14.38 4.77
C SER A 163 -33.70 13.06 4.04
N PRO A 164 -33.66 11.90 4.73
CA PRO A 164 -33.98 10.61 4.15
C PRO A 164 -35.38 10.55 3.51
N GLY A 165 -35.45 10.00 2.30
CA GLY A 165 -36.72 9.79 1.59
C GLY A 165 -37.46 8.50 2.02
N PRO A 166 -38.76 8.36 1.70
CA PRO A 166 -39.56 7.19 2.10
C PRO A 166 -39.13 5.88 1.42
N THR A 167 -38.46 5.96 0.26
CA THR A 167 -37.96 4.79 -0.49
C THR A 167 -36.47 4.55 -0.28
N GLU A 168 -35.85 5.25 0.67
CA GLU A 168 -34.43 5.19 0.96
C GLU A 168 -34.11 3.97 1.82
N VAL A 169 -33.03 3.28 1.48
CA VAL A 169 -32.49 2.19 2.31
C VAL A 169 -31.19 2.66 2.96
N THR A 170 -31.00 2.32 4.22
CA THR A 170 -29.87 2.76 5.03
C THR A 170 -29.13 1.57 5.62
N VAL A 171 -27.81 1.65 5.64
CA VAL A 171 -26.94 0.74 6.39
C VAL A 171 -25.99 1.61 7.20
N ALA A 172 -25.78 1.27 8.48
CA ALA A 172 -24.94 2.03 9.38
C ALA A 172 -23.83 1.15 9.95
N SER A 173 -22.66 1.75 10.17
CA SER A 173 -21.50 1.11 10.81
C SER A 173 -20.88 2.05 11.83
N ASP A 174 -20.45 1.47 12.94
CA ASP A 174 -19.72 2.11 14.02
C ASP A 174 -18.20 1.85 13.98
N ARG A 175 -17.74 1.04 13.03
CA ARG A 175 -16.33 0.64 12.89
C ARG A 175 -15.53 1.62 12.05
N PHE A 176 -16.20 2.48 11.28
CA PHE A 176 -15.52 3.36 10.34
C PHE A 176 -14.89 4.57 11.02
N LEU A 177 -13.57 4.74 10.84
CA LEU A 177 -12.81 5.83 11.45
C LEU A 177 -13.19 7.20 10.89
N LEU A 178 -13.42 8.16 11.78
CA LEU A 178 -13.81 9.52 11.39
C LEU A 178 -12.73 10.23 10.55
N THR A 179 -11.45 9.94 10.78
CA THR A 179 -10.35 10.49 9.97
C THR A 179 -10.50 10.11 8.50
N LYS A 180 -10.82 8.85 8.22
CA LYS A 180 -11.06 8.36 6.85
C LYS A 180 -12.29 8.98 6.21
N VAL A 181 -13.35 9.22 6.99
CA VAL A 181 -14.53 9.99 6.51
C VAL A 181 -14.09 11.37 6.04
N ARG A 182 -13.24 12.06 6.80
CA ARG A 182 -12.74 13.39 6.44
C ARG A 182 -11.91 13.37 5.16
N ASP A 183 -11.00 12.40 5.05
CA ASP A 183 -10.15 12.24 3.87
C ASP A 183 -10.99 11.98 2.63
N LEU A 184 -12.00 11.11 2.73
CA LEU A 184 -12.93 10.77 1.65
C LEU A 184 -13.84 11.93 1.25
N LEU A 185 -14.21 12.79 2.20
CA LEU A 185 -14.99 14.00 1.94
C LEU A 185 -14.12 15.21 1.54
N GLU A 186 -12.80 15.06 1.52
CA GLU A 186 -11.82 16.14 1.28
C GLU A 186 -12.01 17.35 2.22
N ILE A 187 -12.41 17.09 3.48
CA ILE A 187 -12.69 18.14 4.47
C ILE A 187 -11.42 18.49 5.26
N SER A 188 -11.00 19.75 5.20
CA SER A 188 -9.88 20.29 5.98
C SER A 188 -10.05 20.00 7.48
N PRO A 189 -8.99 19.67 8.24
CA PRO A 189 -9.07 19.39 9.70
C PRO A 189 -9.78 20.45 10.55
N ILE A 190 -9.83 21.69 10.06
CA ILE A 190 -10.42 22.84 10.75
C ILE A 190 -11.95 22.89 10.56
N ASP A 191 -12.45 22.33 9.47
CA ASP A 191 -13.87 22.34 9.15
C ASP A 191 -14.62 21.22 9.87
N GLY A 192 -15.86 21.50 10.30
CA GLY A 192 -16.72 20.49 10.91
C GLY A 192 -17.25 19.50 9.87
N ILE A 193 -17.41 18.23 10.26
CA ILE A 193 -18.18 17.27 9.47
C ILE A 193 -19.66 17.50 9.81
N LEU A 194 -20.50 17.70 8.79
CA LEU A 194 -21.95 17.71 8.93
C LEU A 194 -22.45 16.46 9.63
N ARG A 195 -23.17 16.69 10.72
CA ARG A 195 -23.89 15.65 11.45
C ARG A 195 -25.24 15.38 10.81
N ASP A 196 -25.84 14.25 11.14
CA ASP A 196 -27.13 13.80 10.60
C ASP A 196 -28.31 14.76 10.89
N ASP A 197 -28.20 15.58 11.94
CA ASP A 197 -29.14 16.67 12.25
C ASP A 197 -28.87 17.97 11.45
N GLU A 198 -27.63 18.17 11.00
CA GLU A 198 -27.18 19.33 10.21
C GLU A 198 -27.30 19.11 8.69
N GLY A 199 -27.24 17.85 8.24
CA GLY A 199 -27.34 17.47 6.85
C GLY A 199 -26.68 16.13 6.53
N ARG A 200 -26.31 15.95 5.25
CA ARG A 200 -25.62 14.76 4.75
C ARG A 200 -24.85 15.06 3.47
N TYR A 201 -24.02 14.13 3.03
CA TYR A 201 -23.26 14.26 1.80
C TYR A 201 -23.87 13.40 0.70
N ARG A 202 -24.22 14.01 -0.43
CA ARG A 202 -24.64 13.29 -1.63
C ARG A 202 -23.40 12.88 -2.41
N PHE A 203 -23.32 11.62 -2.78
CA PHE A 203 -22.26 11.09 -3.62
C PHE A 203 -22.62 11.21 -5.10
N HIS A 204 -21.72 11.78 -5.89
CA HIS A 204 -21.77 11.89 -7.33
C HIS A 204 -20.66 11.01 -7.93
N PRO A 205 -20.97 9.76 -8.31
CA PRO A 205 -19.96 8.86 -8.85
C PRO A 205 -19.49 9.32 -10.23
N GLU A 206 -18.22 9.06 -10.53
CA GLU A 206 -17.69 9.20 -11.90
C GLU A 206 -18.33 8.18 -12.84
N PHE A 207 -18.57 6.96 -12.32
CA PHE A 207 -19.27 5.89 -13.02
C PHE A 207 -20.55 5.49 -12.27
N PRO A 208 -21.74 5.73 -12.84
CA PRO A 208 -23.00 5.41 -12.19
C PRO A 208 -23.15 3.89 -12.02
N LEU A 209 -23.69 3.48 -10.86
CA LEU A 209 -24.03 2.08 -10.61
C LEU A 209 -25.20 1.60 -11.47
N PRO A 210 -25.35 0.28 -11.66
CA PRO A 210 -26.57 -0.29 -12.24
C PRO A 210 -27.81 0.21 -11.49
N ASN A 211 -28.85 0.60 -12.23
CA ASN A 211 -30.09 1.21 -11.71
C ASN A 211 -29.94 2.64 -11.14
N ASN A 212 -28.76 3.25 -11.27
CA ASN A 212 -28.44 4.64 -10.92
C ASN A 212 -29.03 5.12 -9.57
N PRO A 213 -28.80 4.40 -8.46
CA PRO A 213 -29.25 4.85 -7.15
C PRO A 213 -28.53 6.14 -6.75
N VAL A 214 -29.24 7.05 -6.08
CA VAL A 214 -28.62 8.23 -5.48
C VAL A 214 -28.10 7.84 -4.10
N LEU A 215 -26.78 7.93 -3.92
CA LEU A 215 -26.11 7.53 -2.69
C LEU A 215 -25.84 8.74 -1.79
N TYR A 216 -25.94 8.53 -0.48
CA TYR A 216 -25.62 9.51 0.53
C TYR A 216 -24.74 8.90 1.65
N LEU A 217 -23.99 9.77 2.31
CA LEU A 217 -23.19 9.49 3.49
C LEU A 217 -23.61 10.47 4.59
N SER A 218 -23.95 9.98 5.77
CA SER A 218 -24.26 10.81 6.94
C SER A 218 -23.50 10.31 8.16
N VAL A 219 -23.12 11.22 9.05
CA VAL A 219 -22.37 10.90 10.27
C VAL A 219 -23.23 11.26 11.47
N LYS A 220 -23.43 10.30 12.37
CA LYS A 220 -24.12 10.49 13.64
C LYS A 220 -23.12 10.37 14.77
N THR A 221 -23.20 11.26 15.76
CA THR A 221 -22.43 11.09 17.01
C THR A 221 -23.12 10.10 17.92
N GLY A 222 -22.36 9.17 18.50
CA GLY A 222 -22.89 8.22 19.48
C GLY A 222 -23.43 8.91 20.73
N GLY A 223 -24.46 8.31 21.33
CA GLY A 223 -24.95 8.70 22.65
C GLY A 223 -24.00 8.24 23.77
N ALA A 224 -24.35 8.59 25.02
CA ALA A 224 -23.61 8.10 26.18
C ALA A 224 -23.68 6.57 26.27
N GLY A 225 -22.55 5.90 26.04
CA GLY A 225 -22.44 4.42 26.04
C GLY A 225 -22.35 3.78 24.65
N ASP A 226 -22.48 4.57 23.58
CA ASP A 226 -22.34 4.13 22.20
C ASP A 226 -20.95 4.47 21.62
N PRO A 227 -20.53 3.80 20.53
CA PRO A 227 -19.35 4.19 19.75
C PRO A 227 -19.39 5.68 19.40
N ALA A 228 -18.25 6.38 19.50
CA ALA A 228 -18.18 7.84 19.43
C ALA A 228 -18.82 8.43 18.16
N PHE A 229 -18.77 7.70 17.04
CA PHE A 229 -19.39 8.07 15.77
C PHE A 229 -19.95 6.83 15.07
N GLN A 230 -21.04 7.04 14.34
CA GLN A 230 -21.66 6.05 13.45
C GLN A 230 -21.78 6.68 12.06
N VAL A 231 -21.35 5.94 11.04
CA VAL A 231 -21.41 6.37 9.65
C VAL A 231 -22.48 5.56 8.94
N THR A 232 -23.39 6.27 8.29
CA THR A 232 -24.53 5.68 7.59
C THR A 232 -24.38 5.94 6.10
N VAL A 233 -24.47 4.87 5.31
CA VAL A 233 -24.60 4.92 3.87
C VAL A 233 -26.05 4.67 3.51
N SER A 234 -26.60 5.51 2.65
CA SER A 234 -27.97 5.35 2.20
C SER A 234 -28.11 5.47 0.70
N ALA A 235 -29.12 4.80 0.15
CA ALA A 235 -29.40 4.77 -1.28
C ALA A 235 -30.87 5.08 -1.52
N ALA A 236 -31.17 6.08 -2.35
CA ALA A 236 -32.50 6.38 -2.86
C ALA A 236 -32.68 5.83 -4.29
N GLY A 237 -33.89 5.38 -4.63
CA GLY A 237 -34.19 4.71 -5.89
C GLY A 237 -35.57 4.06 -5.89
N SER A 238 -35.84 3.20 -6.88
CA SER A 238 -37.12 2.49 -7.01
C SER A 238 -37.37 1.55 -5.83
N ALA A 239 -38.63 1.42 -5.41
CA ALA A 239 -39.05 0.49 -4.36
C ALA A 239 -38.72 -0.97 -4.71
N ASP A 240 -38.82 -1.32 -6.00
CA ASP A 240 -38.60 -2.68 -6.50
C ASP A 240 -37.14 -3.15 -6.41
N THR A 241 -36.20 -2.24 -6.17
CA THR A 241 -34.76 -2.53 -6.04
C THR A 241 -34.22 -2.34 -4.62
N ALA A 242 -35.10 -2.27 -3.61
CA ALA A 242 -34.71 -1.97 -2.23
C ALA A 242 -33.67 -2.95 -1.65
N GLU A 243 -33.83 -4.26 -1.87
CA GLU A 243 -32.86 -5.26 -1.37
C GLU A 243 -31.49 -5.16 -2.05
N ASP A 244 -31.47 -4.96 -3.36
CA ASP A 244 -30.22 -4.79 -4.12
C ASP A 244 -29.48 -3.53 -3.67
N ARG A 245 -30.20 -2.41 -3.50
CA ARG A 245 -29.63 -1.17 -2.97
C ARG A 245 -29.09 -1.33 -1.55
N ARG A 246 -29.79 -2.09 -0.69
CA ARG A 246 -29.32 -2.37 0.67
C ARG A 246 -28.05 -3.21 0.65
N ARG A 247 -27.97 -4.21 -0.22
CA ARG A 247 -26.76 -5.03 -0.43
C ARG A 247 -25.59 -4.17 -0.92
N GLN A 248 -25.83 -3.24 -1.84
CA GLN A 248 -24.82 -2.29 -2.30
C GLN A 248 -24.32 -1.38 -1.17
N CYS A 249 -25.22 -0.81 -0.36
CA CYS A 249 -24.82 0.01 0.80
C CYS A 249 -23.95 -0.80 1.79
N GLN A 250 -24.31 -2.06 2.03
CA GLN A 250 -23.53 -2.95 2.87
C GLN A 250 -22.15 -3.24 2.27
N GLN A 251 -22.06 -3.47 0.96
CA GLN A 251 -20.77 -3.67 0.28
C GLN A 251 -19.86 -2.45 0.42
N ILE A 252 -20.41 -1.24 0.20
CA ILE A 252 -19.66 0.01 0.37
C ILE A 252 -19.16 0.15 1.82
N ILE A 253 -20.00 -0.12 2.82
CA ILE A 253 -19.57 -0.08 4.22
C ILE A 253 -18.46 -1.10 4.49
N ASN A 254 -18.62 -2.34 4.02
CA ASN A 254 -17.59 -3.37 4.19
C ASN A 254 -16.27 -2.96 3.54
N GLU A 255 -16.30 -2.33 2.36
CA GLU A 255 -15.10 -1.80 1.71
C GLU A 255 -14.39 -0.75 2.57
N LEU A 256 -15.15 0.17 3.15
CA LEU A 256 -14.65 1.22 4.03
C LEU A 256 -14.05 0.66 5.33
N GLU A 257 -14.60 -0.43 5.87
CA GLU A 257 -14.07 -1.13 7.05
C GLU A 257 -12.80 -1.95 6.75
N THR A 258 -12.70 -2.58 5.58
CA THR A 258 -11.56 -3.47 5.24
C THR A 258 -10.22 -2.76 5.01
N VAL A 259 -10.17 -1.42 5.00
CA VAL A 259 -8.92 -0.67 4.82
C VAL A 259 -8.04 -0.66 6.10
N ASP A 260 -8.41 -1.40 7.14
CA ASP A 260 -7.72 -1.40 8.44
C ASP A 260 -6.68 -2.53 8.65
N SER A 261 -6.55 -3.51 7.76
CA SER A 261 -5.72 -4.70 8.06
C SER A 261 -4.24 -4.63 7.67
N ASP A 262 -3.75 -3.57 7.03
CA ASP A 262 -2.34 -3.50 6.55
C ASP A 262 -1.51 -2.32 7.11
N ASP A 263 -2.08 -1.44 7.94
CA ASP A 263 -1.34 -0.35 8.60
C ASP A 263 -0.95 -0.65 10.06
N SER A 264 -1.25 -1.85 10.54
CA SER A 264 -0.73 -2.38 11.80
C SER A 264 0.04 -3.65 11.54
N ASP A 265 1.34 -3.54 11.27
CA ASP A 265 2.38 -4.35 11.90
C ASP A 265 3.77 -4.10 11.27
N TYR A 266 4.59 -3.37 12.05
CA TYR A 266 6.06 -3.22 12.01
C TYR A 266 6.71 -2.24 11.02
#